data_AF-A0A9X3CYC3-F1
#
_entry.id   AF-A0A9X3CYC3-F1
#
_cell.length_a   1.000
_cell.length_b   1.000
_cell.length_c   1.000
_cell.angle_alpha   90.00
_cell.angle_beta   90.00
_cell.angle_gamma   90.00
#
_symmetry.space_group_name_H-M   'P 1'
#
loop_
_entity.id
_entity.type
_entity.pdbx_description
1 polymer ?
#
loop_
_entity_poly.entity_id
_entity_poly.type
_entity_poly.pdbx_seq_one_letter_code
_entity_poly.pdbx_strand_id
1 'polypeptide(L)'
;MANTLDPMDLKQIITLSLDGFSNRKIATTLGISRNTVNSYMKFFTASDYSFKELLSFDNARLSALFPSHTTIDNKRHDELMLYFEGVNKARNHPGFTFLYH
;
A
#
# COMPACT_ATOMS: atom_id res chain seq x y z
N MET A 1 -4.95 -7.32 -12.80
CA MET A 1 -5.65 -6.04 -12.99
C MET A 1 -5.70 -5.36 -11.64
N ALA A 2 -5.01 -4.23 -11.49
CA ALA A 2 -5.01 -3.50 -10.23
C ALA A 2 -6.31 -2.70 -10.17
N ASN A 3 -7.34 -3.25 -9.52
CA ASN A 3 -8.58 -2.52 -9.27
C ASN A 3 -8.28 -1.52 -8.15
N THR A 4 -8.00 -0.29 -8.57
CA THR A 4 -7.86 0.87 -7.71
C THR A 4 -9.22 1.16 -7.09
N LEU A 5 -9.30 1.21 -5.75
CA LEU A 5 -10.54 1.55 -5.08
C LEU A 5 -10.83 3.03 -5.28
N ASP A 6 -12.08 3.34 -5.60
CA ASP A 6 -12.51 4.73 -5.66
C ASP A 6 -12.68 5.28 -4.22
N PRO A 7 -12.74 6.61 -4.04
CA PRO A 7 -12.89 7.19 -2.71
C PRO A 7 -14.16 6.75 -1.98
N MET A 8 -15.17 6.29 -2.72
CA MET A 8 -16.41 5.76 -2.16
C MET A 8 -16.18 4.39 -1.51
N ASP A 9 -15.49 3.48 -2.19
CA ASP A 9 -15.08 2.18 -1.68
C ASP A 9 -14.23 2.34 -0.39
N LEU A 10 -13.33 3.32 -0.36
CA LEU A 10 -12.53 3.63 0.83
C LEU A 10 -13.42 4.03 2.02
N LYS A 11 -14.38 4.94 1.79
CA LYS A 11 -15.34 5.34 2.83
C LYS A 11 -16.17 4.14 3.30
N GLN A 12 -16.65 3.31 2.39
CA GLN A 12 -17.44 2.12 2.72
C GLN A 12 -16.65 1.11 3.57
N ILE A 13 -15.37 0.86 3.25
CA ILE A 13 -14.51 0.01 4.06
C ILE A 13 -14.39 0.56 5.49
N ILE A 14 -14.15 1.86 5.63
CA ILE A 14 -14.02 2.52 6.94
C ILE A 14 -15.33 2.44 7.73
N THR A 15 -16.48 2.75 7.10
CA THR A 15 -17.80 2.66 7.73
C THR A 15 -18.08 1.25 8.24
N LEU A 16 -17.91 0.23 7.40
CA LEU A 16 -18.17 -1.16 7.81
C LEU A 16 -17.21 -1.63 8.91
N SER A 17 -15.96 -1.16 8.89
CA SER A 17 -15.01 -1.44 9.97
C SER A 17 -15.45 -0.81 11.29
N LEU A 18 -16.00 0.40 11.28
CA LEU A 18 -16.57 1.06 12.47
C LEU A 18 -17.83 0.34 12.97
N ASP A 19 -18.61 -0.24 12.07
CA ASP A 19 -19.77 -1.07 12.40
C ASP A 19 -19.39 -2.47 12.94
N GLY A 20 -18.09 -2.76 13.08
CA GLY A 20 -17.58 -4.00 13.67
C GLY A 20 -17.51 -5.18 12.69
N PHE A 21 -17.59 -4.94 11.38
CA PHE A 21 -17.47 -6.00 10.38
C PHE A 21 -16.01 -6.45 10.28
N SER A 22 -15.78 -7.76 10.27
CA SER A 22 -14.45 -8.30 9.97
C SER A 22 -14.05 -8.02 8.52
N ASN A 23 -12.75 -7.88 8.24
CA ASN A 23 -12.23 -7.67 6.87
C ASN A 23 -12.73 -8.71 5.86
N ARG A 24 -12.98 -9.95 6.30
CA ARG A 24 -13.57 -11.01 5.45
C ARG A 24 -15.01 -10.67 5.06
N LYS A 25 -15.82 -10.19 6.02
CA LYS A 25 -17.20 -9.79 5.79
C LYS A 25 -17.27 -8.55 4.91
N ILE A 26 -16.41 -7.56 5.14
CA ILE A 26 -16.28 -6.35 4.30
C ILE A 26 -15.97 -6.73 2.85
N ALA A 27 -14.97 -7.60 2.65
CA ALA A 27 -14.58 -8.10 1.31
C ALA A 27 -15.77 -8.73 0.58
N THR A 28 -16.53 -9.61 1.25
CA THR A 28 -17.71 -10.25 0.65
C THR A 28 -18.85 -9.26 0.39
N THR A 29 -19.05 -8.26 1.26
CA THR A 29 -20.12 -7.27 1.12
C THR A 29 -19.86 -6.31 -0.05
N LEU A 30 -18.61 -5.88 -0.23
CA LEU A 30 -18.23 -4.91 -1.27
C LEU A 30 -17.81 -5.58 -2.59
N GLY A 31 -17.68 -6.91 -2.63
CA GLY A 31 -17.14 -7.62 -3.80
C GLY A 31 -15.64 -7.34 -4.05
N ILE A 32 -14.93 -6.86 -3.03
CA ILE A 32 -13.50 -6.51 -3.09
C ILE A 32 -12.67 -7.67 -2.54
N SER A 33 -11.46 -7.88 -3.07
CA SER A 33 -10.58 -8.93 -2.54
C SER A 33 -10.24 -8.69 -1.06
N ARG A 34 -10.21 -9.75 -0.26
CA ARG A 34 -9.79 -9.69 1.16
C ARG A 34 -8.41 -9.06 1.31
N ASN A 35 -7.49 -9.32 0.39
CA ASN A 35 -6.14 -8.76 0.42
C ASN A 35 -6.16 -7.25 0.22
N THR A 36 -7.00 -6.75 -0.69
CA THR A 36 -7.20 -5.31 -0.90
C THR A 36 -7.72 -4.64 0.37
N VAL A 37 -8.79 -5.19 0.98
CA VAL A 37 -9.33 -4.67 2.25
C VAL A 37 -8.25 -4.67 3.34
N ASN A 38 -7.49 -5.76 3.48
CA ASN A 38 -6.40 -5.83 4.46
C ASN A 38 -5.30 -4.77 4.22
N SER A 39 -4.92 -4.53 2.96
CA SER A 39 -3.92 -3.51 2.62
C SER A 39 -4.40 -2.11 2.99
N TYR A 40 -5.64 -1.75 2.61
CA TYR A 40 -6.20 -0.45 2.96
C TYR A 40 -6.40 -0.28 4.47
N MET A 41 -6.81 -1.33 5.19
CA MET A 41 -6.89 -1.25 6.65
C MET A 41 -5.54 -0.94 7.29
N LYS A 42 -4.45 -1.55 6.79
CA LYS A 42 -3.10 -1.22 7.26
C LYS A 42 -2.75 0.25 7.00
N PHE A 43 -3.11 0.77 5.82
CA PHE A 43 -2.88 2.18 5.49
C PHE A 43 -3.69 3.13 6.38
N PHE A 44 -4.95 2.82 6.66
CA PHE A 44 -5.75 3.63 7.58
C PHE A 44 -5.16 3.63 9.00
N THR A 45 -4.75 2.47 9.51
CA THR A 45 -4.13 2.37 10.85
C THR A 45 -2.74 2.98 10.93
N ALA A 46 -2.02 3.07 9.80
CA ALA A 46 -0.70 3.72 9.72
C ALA A 46 -0.80 5.22 9.47
N SER A 47 -1.99 5.74 9.16
CA SER A 47 -2.21 7.18 9.00
C SER A 47 -2.38 7.85 10.36
N ASP A 48 -1.98 9.12 10.47
CA ASP A 48 -2.13 9.91 11.70
C ASP A 48 -3.60 10.33 11.97
N TYR A 49 -4.55 9.83 11.18
CA TYR A 49 -5.96 10.21 11.24
C TYR A 49 -6.82 9.09 11.79
N SER A 50 -7.77 9.44 12.65
CA SER A 50 -8.82 8.52 13.07
C SER A 50 -9.77 8.20 11.90
N PHE A 51 -10.46 7.06 12.00
CA PHE A 51 -11.44 6.65 10.99
C PHE A 51 -12.58 7.67 10.80
N LYS A 52 -12.97 8.38 11.86
CA LYS A 52 -13.99 9.44 11.77
C LYS A 52 -13.48 10.67 11.01
N GLU A 53 -12.22 11.04 11.20
CA GLU A 53 -11.58 12.12 10.44
C GLU A 53 -11.44 11.75 8.96
N LEU A 54 -11.01 10.52 8.66
CA LEU A 54 -10.92 10.02 7.29
C LEU A 54 -12.28 10.06 6.57
N LEU A 55 -13.38 9.73 7.26
CA LEU A 55 -14.73 9.83 6.69
C LEU A 55 -15.17 11.28 6.42
N SER A 56 -14.61 12.24 7.15
CA SER A 56 -14.94 13.66 7.01
C SER A 56 -14.18 14.33 5.86
N PHE A 57 -13.19 13.65 5.28
CA PHE A 57 -12.44 14.15 4.14
C PHE A 57 -13.26 14.08 2.83
N ASP A 58 -12.98 15.03 1.96
CA ASP A 58 -13.48 15.04 0.60
C ASP A 58 -12.76 13.97 -0.24
N ASN A 59 -13.37 13.64 -1.38
CA ASN A 59 -12.89 12.55 -2.22
C ASN A 59 -11.50 12.86 -2.82
N ALA A 60 -11.17 14.13 -3.07
CA ALA A 60 -9.86 14.50 -3.60
C ALA A 60 -8.76 14.30 -2.57
N ARG A 61 -9.00 14.71 -1.31
CA ARG A 61 -8.04 14.48 -0.21
C ARG A 61 -7.85 13.00 0.10
N LEU A 62 -8.91 12.18 0.10
CA LEU A 62 -8.77 10.73 0.28
C LEU A 62 -7.97 10.08 -0.85
N SER A 63 -8.21 10.49 -2.10
CA SER A 63 -7.45 10.00 -3.26
C SER A 63 -5.96 10.34 -3.15
N ALA A 64 -5.63 11.53 -2.64
CA ALA A 64 -4.26 11.98 -2.44
C ALA A 64 -3.54 11.22 -1.31
N LEU A 65 -4.26 10.86 -0.24
CA LEU A 65 -3.71 10.12 0.90
C LEU A 65 -3.51 8.63 0.60
N PHE A 66 -4.37 8.03 -0.22
CA PHE A 66 -4.33 6.61 -0.54
C PHE A 66 -4.21 6.38 -2.05
N PRO A 67 -3.11 6.83 -2.67
CA PRO A 67 -2.89 6.65 -4.10
C PRO A 67 -2.74 5.15 -4.42
N SER A 68 -3.06 4.82 -5.67
CA SER A 68 -2.99 3.45 -6.15
C SER A 68 -1.56 2.91 -6.11
N HIS A 69 -1.41 1.63 -5.73
CA HIS A 69 -0.14 0.89 -5.57
C HIS A 69 0.85 0.93 -6.75
N THR A 70 0.53 1.58 -7.86
CA THR A 70 1.44 1.80 -9.00
C THR A 70 2.52 2.83 -8.73
N THR A 71 2.44 3.60 -7.63
CA THR A 71 3.62 4.34 -7.18
C THR A 71 4.53 3.38 -6.45
N ILE A 72 5.29 2.58 -7.21
CA ILE A 72 6.60 2.16 -6.75
C ILE A 72 7.24 3.43 -6.21
N ASP A 73 7.58 3.46 -4.92
CA ASP A 73 8.41 4.52 -4.37
C ASP A 73 9.71 4.48 -5.17
N ASN A 74 9.76 5.29 -6.22
CA ASN A 74 10.77 5.21 -7.25
C ASN A 74 12.13 5.36 -6.59
N LYS A 75 12.22 6.14 -5.51
CA LYS A 75 13.45 6.32 -4.74
C LYS A 75 13.98 5.01 -4.15
N ARG A 76 13.17 4.24 -3.43
CA ARG A 76 13.61 2.96 -2.84
C ARG A 76 13.93 1.92 -3.89
N HIS A 77 13.15 1.90 -4.97
CA HIS A 77 13.38 1.01 -6.09
C HIS A 77 14.66 1.38 -6.85
N ASP A 78 14.87 2.67 -7.12
CA ASP A 78 16.05 3.23 -7.78
C ASP A 78 17.30 3.01 -6.93
N GLU A 79 17.24 3.24 -5.61
CA GLU A 79 18.33 2.94 -4.68
C GLU A 79 18.72 1.46 -4.71
N LEU A 80 17.74 0.55 -4.73
CA LEU A 80 17.99 -0.89 -4.83
C LEU A 80 18.60 -1.27 -6.19
N MET A 81 18.10 -0.70 -7.29
CA MET A 81 18.60 -0.95 -8.63
C MET A 81 20.04 -0.44 -8.79
N LEU A 82 20.34 0.76 -8.30
CA LEU A 82 21.70 1.32 -8.26
C LEU A 82 22.66 0.46 -7.44
N TYR A 83 22.20 -0.07 -6.31
CA TYR A 83 22.98 -1.02 -5.52
C TYR A 83 23.30 -2.29 -6.31
N PHE A 84 22.31 -2.91 -6.97
CA PHE A 84 22.53 -4.11 -7.78
C PHE A 84 23.45 -3.84 -8.97
N GLU A 85 23.38 -2.68 -9.61
CA GLU A 85 24.33 -2.30 -10.66
C GLU A 85 25.77 -2.24 -10.13
N GLY A 86 25.99 -1.62 -8.97
CA GLY A 86 27.31 -1.55 -8.34
C GLY A 86 27.87 -2.94 -8.03
N VAL A 87 27.04 -3.81 -7.44
CA VAL A 87 27.42 -5.19 -7.12
C VAL A 87 27.73 -5.99 -8.39
N ASN A 88 26.91 -5.86 -9.44
CA ASN A 88 27.14 -6.54 -10.72
C ASN A 88 28.43 -6.09 -11.41
N LYS A 89 28.78 -4.81 -11.34
CA LYS A 89 30.06 -4.30 -11.87
C LYS A 89 31.26 -4.87 -11.10
N ALA A 90 31.15 -4.96 -9.77
CA ALA A 90 32.19 -5.52 -8.91
C ALA A 90 32.36 -7.05 -9.06
N ARG A 91 31.33 -7.77 -9.52
CA ARG A 91 31.34 -9.23 -9.72
C ARG A 91 32.47 -9.74 -10.61
N ASN A 92 32.89 -8.95 -11.59
CA ASN A 92 33.96 -9.34 -12.52
C ASN A 92 35.37 -9.09 -11.96
N HIS A 93 35.47 -8.52 -10.75
CA HIS A 93 36.76 -8.29 -10.10
C HIS A 93 37.30 -9.59 -9.46
N PRO A 94 38.58 -9.95 -9.70
CA PRO A 94 39.20 -11.09 -9.03
C PRO A 94 39.13 -10.95 -7.50
N GLY A 95 38.68 -11.99 -6.79
CA GLY A 95 38.52 -11.96 -5.34
C GLY A 95 37.20 -11.36 -4.82
N PHE A 96 36.25 -11.04 -5.72
CA PHE A 96 34.89 -10.65 -5.30
C PHE A 96 34.19 -11.82 -4.60
N THR A 97 33.61 -11.54 -3.43
CA THR A 97 32.72 -12.45 -2.71
C THR A 97 31.47 -11.70 -2.26
N PHE A 98 30.32 -12.37 -2.26
CA PHE A 98 29.15 -11.81 -1.58
C PHE A 98 29.41 -11.88 -0.07
N LEU A 99 29.35 -10.73 0.60
CA LEU A 99 29.41 -10.67 2.05
C LEU A 99 28.18 -11.41 2.61
N TYR A 100 28.40 -12.58 3.21
CA TYR A 100 27.39 -13.30 3.99
C TYR A 100 27.18 -12.55 5.31
N HIS A 101 25.94 -12.14 5.58
CA HIS A 101 25.47 -11.74 6.91
C HIS A 101 24.49 -12.79 7.44
#